data_AF-A0AAN5PK46-F1
#
_entry.id   AF-A0AAN5PK46-F1
#
_cell.length_a   1.000
_cell.length_b   1.000
_cell.length_c   1.000
_cell.angle_alpha   90.00
_cell.angle_beta   90.00
_cell.angle_gamma   90.00
#
_symmetry.space_group_name_H-M   'P 1'
#
loop_
_entity.id
_entity.type
_entity.pdbx_description
1 polymer ?
#
loop_
_entity_poly.entity_id
_entity_poly.type
_entity_poly.pdbx_seq_one_letter_code
_entity_poly.pdbx_strand_id
1 'polypeptide(L)'
;EEDLARRDLTINAMAMDEQGNLIDPYQGQRDLEEKLLRHVSPAFAEDPVRVLRVARFASRFHHLGFKIANETRLLMYSMVKQGELAHLIPERVWQEWQKSLQEKNPEQFILSLRSCDALRVVLPEINSLFGVPNPHQYHQEIDTGIHSLMALRASSELSEEPLVRFAALVHDLGKASTPIQDWPKHHGHEEEGTKLIRALCARLRIPNDYRDLAVTVARAHLNIHR
;
A
#
# COMPACT_ATOMS: atom_id res chain seq x y z
N GLU A 1 -21.79 -0.50 -23.17
CA GLU A 1 -22.13 -0.25 -21.74
C GLU A 1 -21.66 -1.36 -20.82
N GLU A 2 -21.91 -2.64 -21.12
CA GLU A 2 -21.49 -3.77 -20.26
C GLU A 2 -19.98 -3.85 -19.96
N ASP A 3 -19.10 -3.51 -20.93
CA ASP A 3 -17.64 -3.45 -20.68
C ASP A 3 -17.27 -2.38 -19.64
N LEU A 4 -17.86 -1.18 -19.76
CA LEU A 4 -17.61 -0.06 -18.85
C LEU A 4 -18.07 -0.41 -17.43
N ALA A 5 -19.20 -1.12 -17.28
CA ALA A 5 -19.74 -1.59 -16.01
C ALA A 5 -18.76 -2.47 -15.22
N ARG A 6 -17.90 -3.20 -15.93
CA ARG A 6 -16.91 -4.12 -15.37
C ARG A 6 -15.59 -3.43 -15.04
N ARG A 7 -15.42 -2.14 -15.29
CA ARG A 7 -14.21 -1.41 -14.90
C ARG A 7 -14.23 -1.07 -13.41
N ASP A 8 -13.03 -0.85 -12.86
CA ASP A 8 -12.88 -0.64 -11.43
C ASP A 8 -13.41 0.71 -10.97
N LEU A 9 -13.03 1.79 -11.69
CA LEU A 9 -13.26 3.18 -11.28
C LEU A 9 -14.00 3.96 -12.37
N THR A 10 -14.90 4.85 -11.96
CA THR A 10 -15.71 5.73 -12.84
C THR A 10 -14.83 6.58 -13.77
N ILE A 11 -13.73 7.13 -13.25
CA ILE A 11 -12.77 7.92 -14.03
C ILE A 11 -12.08 7.11 -15.15
N ASN A 12 -12.10 5.78 -15.05
CA ASN A 12 -11.60 4.86 -16.07
C ASN A 12 -12.74 4.24 -16.88
N ALA A 13 -14.01 4.55 -16.58
CA ALA A 13 -15.21 3.98 -17.20
C ALA A 13 -15.90 4.94 -18.17
N MET A 14 -15.08 5.69 -18.91
CA MET A 14 -15.48 6.53 -20.03
C MET A 14 -14.91 5.98 -21.33
N ALA A 15 -15.60 6.24 -22.44
CA ALA A 15 -15.14 5.91 -23.78
C ALA A 15 -15.38 7.10 -24.72
N MET A 16 -14.63 7.18 -25.80
CA MET A 16 -14.83 8.17 -26.85
C MET A 16 -15.12 7.44 -28.16
N ASP A 17 -16.16 7.85 -28.87
CA ASP A 17 -16.47 7.29 -30.19
C ASP A 17 -15.55 7.89 -31.29
N GLU A 18 -15.67 7.39 -32.51
CA GLU A 18 -14.86 7.83 -33.66
C GLU A 18 -15.13 9.29 -34.05
N GLN A 19 -16.27 9.85 -33.63
CA GLN A 19 -16.66 11.24 -33.88
C GLN A 19 -16.20 12.20 -32.76
N GLY A 20 -15.57 11.67 -31.71
CA GLY A 20 -15.09 12.45 -30.57
C GLY A 20 -16.15 12.68 -29.49
N ASN A 21 -17.31 12.03 -29.55
CA ASN A 21 -18.31 12.13 -28.50
C ASN A 21 -17.90 11.28 -27.29
N LEU A 22 -17.96 11.89 -26.11
CA LEU A 22 -17.65 11.22 -24.86
C LEU A 22 -18.87 10.45 -24.34
N ILE A 23 -18.68 9.16 -24.13
CA ILE A 23 -19.63 8.23 -23.53
C ILE A 23 -19.23 8.05 -22.06
N ASP A 24 -20.00 8.65 -21.16
CA ASP A 24 -19.76 8.64 -19.71
C ASP A 24 -21.02 8.22 -18.92
N PRO A 25 -21.41 6.94 -18.97
CA PRO A 25 -22.61 6.45 -18.29
C PRO A 25 -22.48 6.42 -16.75
N TYR A 26 -21.26 6.51 -16.22
CA TYR A 26 -20.97 6.39 -14.78
C TYR A 26 -20.47 7.67 -14.13
N GLN A 27 -20.62 8.82 -14.81
CA GLN A 27 -20.26 10.15 -14.30
C GLN A 27 -18.77 10.28 -13.93
N GLY A 28 -17.89 9.63 -14.69
CA GLY A 28 -16.43 9.70 -14.55
C GLY A 28 -15.88 11.12 -14.72
N GLN A 29 -16.48 11.96 -15.57
CA GLN A 29 -16.08 13.37 -15.69
C GLN A 29 -16.29 14.13 -14.38
N ARG A 30 -17.46 13.93 -13.77
CA ARG A 30 -17.79 14.55 -12.49
C ARG A 30 -16.85 14.10 -11.39
N ASP A 31 -16.54 12.80 -11.32
CA ASP A 31 -15.59 12.28 -10.34
C ASP A 31 -14.15 12.76 -10.62
N LEU A 32 -13.76 13.02 -11.88
CA LEU A 32 -12.48 13.68 -12.19
C LEU A 32 -12.44 15.12 -11.66
N GLU A 33 -13.50 15.90 -11.85
CA GLU A 33 -13.63 17.27 -11.35
C GLU A 33 -13.62 17.32 -9.81
N GLU A 34 -14.37 16.41 -9.18
CA GLU A 34 -14.44 16.27 -7.71
C GLU A 34 -13.19 15.57 -7.12
N LYS A 35 -12.31 15.03 -7.99
CA LYS A 35 -11.10 14.29 -7.62
C LYS A 35 -11.41 13.06 -6.76
N LEU A 36 -12.36 12.25 -7.20
CA LEU A 36 -12.84 11.07 -6.50
C LEU A 36 -12.47 9.78 -7.23
N LEU A 37 -11.96 8.82 -6.47
CA LEU A 37 -11.79 7.43 -6.90
C LEU A 37 -13.04 6.67 -6.46
N ARG A 38 -14.03 6.62 -7.35
CA ARG A 38 -15.32 5.96 -7.12
C ARG A 38 -15.43 4.66 -7.91
N HIS A 39 -15.91 3.58 -7.27
CA HIS A 39 -16.17 2.32 -7.96
C HIS A 39 -17.34 2.45 -8.95
N VAL A 40 -17.29 1.69 -10.06
CA VAL A 40 -18.30 1.80 -11.12
C VAL A 40 -19.63 1.17 -10.73
N SER A 41 -19.61 -0.07 -10.25
CA SER A 41 -20.82 -0.87 -10.05
C SER A 41 -20.61 -1.95 -8.97
N PRO A 42 -21.67 -2.63 -8.52
CA PRO A 42 -21.56 -3.78 -7.61
C PRO A 42 -20.63 -4.88 -8.10
N ALA A 43 -20.40 -4.99 -9.42
CA ALA A 43 -19.44 -5.93 -10.00
C ALA A 43 -18.02 -5.71 -9.48
N PHE A 44 -17.71 -4.54 -8.88
CA PHE A 44 -16.45 -4.30 -8.17
C PHE A 44 -16.10 -5.42 -7.18
N ALA A 45 -17.09 -5.97 -6.49
CA ALA A 45 -16.87 -7.03 -5.50
C ALA A 45 -16.46 -8.39 -6.11
N GLU A 46 -16.66 -8.60 -7.42
CA GLU A 46 -16.34 -9.87 -8.10
C GLU A 46 -14.83 -10.17 -8.19
N ASP A 47 -13.97 -9.15 -8.04
CA ASP A 47 -12.51 -9.33 -8.08
C ASP A 47 -11.83 -8.58 -6.92
N PRO A 48 -11.36 -9.28 -5.88
CA PRO A 48 -10.76 -8.63 -4.71
C PRO A 48 -9.48 -7.85 -5.02
N VAL A 49 -8.83 -8.06 -6.18
CA VAL A 49 -7.67 -7.24 -6.57
C VAL A 49 -8.03 -5.77 -6.71
N ARG A 50 -9.31 -5.45 -6.98
CA ARG A 50 -9.77 -4.08 -7.21
C ARG A 50 -9.55 -3.20 -5.98
N VAL A 51 -9.56 -3.78 -4.77
CA VAL A 51 -9.15 -3.09 -3.54
C VAL A 51 -7.70 -2.60 -3.65
N LEU A 52 -6.79 -3.44 -4.14
CA LEU A 52 -5.38 -3.08 -4.33
C LEU A 52 -5.20 -2.07 -5.47
N ARG A 53 -5.98 -2.21 -6.56
CA ARG A 53 -5.96 -1.27 -7.68
C ARG A 53 -6.41 0.13 -7.23
N VAL A 54 -7.46 0.23 -6.41
CA VAL A 54 -7.89 1.51 -5.82
C VAL A 54 -6.79 2.10 -4.94
N ALA A 55 -6.15 1.31 -4.09
CA ALA A 55 -5.02 1.76 -3.28
C ALA A 55 -3.84 2.25 -4.14
N ARG A 56 -3.55 1.59 -5.27
CA ARG A 56 -2.54 2.04 -6.24
C ARG A 56 -2.94 3.35 -6.89
N PHE A 57 -4.20 3.50 -7.31
CA PHE A 57 -4.68 4.76 -7.89
C PHE A 57 -4.65 5.91 -6.87
N ALA A 58 -4.94 5.64 -5.60
CA ALA A 58 -4.77 6.62 -4.53
C ALA A 58 -3.31 7.06 -4.44
N SER A 59 -2.36 6.12 -4.49
CA SER A 59 -0.92 6.42 -4.54
C SER A 59 -0.49 7.23 -5.76
N ARG A 60 -1.03 6.92 -6.94
CA ARG A 60 -0.74 7.63 -8.18
C ARG A 60 -1.25 9.07 -8.17
N PHE A 61 -2.49 9.28 -7.73
CA PHE A 61 -3.19 10.55 -7.93
C PHE A 61 -3.31 11.43 -6.68
N HIS A 62 -2.77 11.01 -5.54
CA HIS A 62 -2.81 11.79 -4.30
C HIS A 62 -2.27 13.21 -4.45
N HIS A 63 -1.11 13.38 -5.11
CA HIS A 63 -0.53 14.70 -5.39
C HIS A 63 -1.43 15.63 -6.23
N LEU A 64 -2.41 15.08 -6.97
CA LEU A 64 -3.39 15.87 -7.72
C LEU A 64 -4.62 16.23 -6.88
N GLY A 65 -4.71 15.73 -5.65
CA GLY A 65 -5.82 15.94 -4.72
C GLY A 65 -6.89 14.84 -4.74
N PHE A 66 -6.63 13.70 -5.40
CA PHE A 66 -7.60 12.60 -5.44
C PHE A 66 -7.78 11.94 -4.08
N LYS A 67 -9.03 11.54 -3.80
CA LYS A 67 -9.42 10.80 -2.59
C LYS A 67 -10.32 9.62 -2.97
N ILE A 68 -10.28 8.55 -2.17
CA ILE A 68 -11.22 7.44 -2.32
C ILE A 68 -12.61 7.91 -1.88
N ALA A 69 -13.62 7.72 -2.73
CA ALA A 69 -14.99 8.08 -2.39
C ALA A 69 -15.51 7.24 -1.21
N ASN A 70 -16.32 7.83 -0.34
CA ASN A 70 -16.71 7.21 0.93
C ASN A 70 -17.39 5.86 0.75
N GLU A 71 -18.33 5.76 -0.19
CA GLU A 71 -19.04 4.52 -0.49
C GLU A 71 -18.12 3.47 -1.12
N THR A 72 -17.09 3.88 -1.84
CA THR A 72 -16.04 2.97 -2.35
C THR A 72 -15.18 2.42 -1.22
N ARG A 73 -14.77 3.26 -0.27
CA ARG A 73 -14.05 2.81 0.94
C ARG A 73 -14.90 1.86 1.78
N LEU A 74 -16.20 2.12 1.92
CA LEU A 74 -17.13 1.26 2.64
C LEU A 74 -17.31 -0.10 1.93
N LEU A 75 -17.39 -0.12 0.61
CA LEU A 75 -17.41 -1.36 -0.17
C LEU A 75 -16.12 -2.16 -0.02
N MET A 76 -14.95 -1.52 -0.08
CA MET A 76 -13.67 -2.20 0.17
C MET A 76 -13.65 -2.82 1.57
N TYR A 77 -14.12 -2.10 2.58
CA TYR A 77 -14.22 -2.60 3.95
C TYR A 77 -15.19 -3.78 4.08
N SER A 78 -16.36 -3.74 3.43
CA SER A 78 -17.30 -4.86 3.47
C SER A 78 -16.73 -6.12 2.83
N MET A 79 -16.00 -5.98 1.71
CA MET A 79 -15.26 -7.11 1.08
C MET A 79 -14.23 -7.72 2.04
N VAL A 80 -13.51 -6.90 2.80
CA VAL A 80 -12.59 -7.41 3.84
C VAL A 80 -13.34 -8.20 4.90
N LYS A 81 -14.48 -7.71 5.38
CA LYS A 81 -15.27 -8.38 6.42
C LYS A 81 -15.92 -9.67 5.94
N GLN A 82 -16.25 -9.77 4.66
CA GLN A 82 -16.77 -10.97 4.03
C GLN A 82 -15.69 -12.02 3.75
N GLY A 83 -14.40 -11.65 3.90
CA GLY A 83 -13.28 -12.57 3.71
C GLY A 83 -12.78 -12.66 2.26
N GLU A 84 -13.29 -11.82 1.36
CA GLU A 84 -12.98 -11.88 -0.08
C GLU A 84 -11.47 -11.76 -0.37
N LEU A 85 -10.76 -10.95 0.42
CA LEU A 85 -9.33 -10.73 0.27
C LEU A 85 -8.47 -11.98 0.60
N ALA A 86 -9.03 -12.98 1.29
CA ALA A 86 -8.32 -14.23 1.58
C ALA A 86 -8.06 -15.05 0.30
N HIS A 87 -8.80 -14.78 -0.78
CA HIS A 87 -8.66 -15.45 -2.08
C HIS A 87 -7.67 -14.74 -3.02
N LEU A 88 -7.00 -13.67 -2.56
CA LEU A 88 -6.00 -12.97 -3.37
C LEU A 88 -4.80 -13.86 -3.67
N ILE A 89 -4.48 -13.96 -4.96
CA ILE A 89 -3.28 -14.64 -5.44
C ILE A 89 -2.05 -13.78 -5.06
N PRO A 90 -1.03 -14.34 -4.39
CA PRO A 90 0.15 -13.61 -3.94
C PRO A 90 0.83 -12.73 -5.00
N GLU A 91 0.97 -13.24 -6.22
CA GLU A 91 1.60 -12.53 -7.33
C GLU A 91 0.78 -11.30 -7.75
N ARG A 92 -0.55 -11.35 -7.67
CA ARG A 92 -1.42 -10.20 -7.95
C ARG A 92 -1.28 -9.13 -6.86
N VAL A 93 -1.08 -9.55 -5.61
CA VAL A 93 -0.78 -8.63 -4.50
C VAL A 93 0.53 -7.91 -4.76
N TRP A 94 1.58 -8.66 -5.07
CA TRP A 94 2.90 -8.09 -5.36
C TRP A 94 2.86 -7.15 -6.57
N GLN A 95 2.20 -7.52 -7.66
CA GLN A 95 2.11 -6.69 -8.85
C GLN A 95 1.49 -5.30 -8.57
N GLU A 96 0.41 -5.23 -7.80
CA GLU A 96 -0.21 -3.94 -7.48
C GLU A 96 0.62 -3.13 -6.48
N TRP A 97 1.25 -3.78 -5.51
CA TRP A 97 2.15 -3.12 -4.56
C TRP A 97 3.44 -2.62 -5.22
N GLN A 98 4.05 -3.41 -6.10
CA GLN A 98 5.25 -3.01 -6.85
C GLN A 98 4.97 -1.80 -7.74
N LYS A 99 3.82 -1.77 -8.43
CA LYS A 99 3.42 -0.60 -9.20
C LYS A 99 3.20 0.61 -8.30
N SER A 100 2.56 0.45 -7.13
CA SER A 100 2.37 1.57 -6.21
C SER A 100 3.68 2.14 -5.69
N LEU A 101 4.71 1.29 -5.52
CA LEU A 101 6.05 1.75 -5.14
C LEU A 101 6.67 2.68 -6.18
N GLN A 102 6.26 2.63 -7.45
CA GLN A 102 6.77 3.52 -8.52
C GLN A 102 6.01 4.86 -8.60
N GLU A 103 4.89 4.98 -7.90
CA GLU A 103 4.05 6.18 -7.95
C GLU A 103 4.66 7.34 -7.13
N LYS A 104 4.09 8.55 -7.25
CA LYS A 104 4.58 9.74 -6.55
C LYS A 104 4.33 9.74 -5.04
N ASN A 105 3.29 9.05 -4.58
CA ASN A 105 2.93 8.99 -3.16
C ASN A 105 2.73 7.52 -2.73
N PRO A 106 3.80 6.69 -2.72
CA PRO A 106 3.70 5.26 -2.46
C PRO A 106 3.13 4.92 -1.07
N GLU A 107 3.29 5.81 -0.09
CA GLU A 107 2.75 5.66 1.26
C GLU A 107 1.22 5.62 1.30
N GLN A 108 0.55 6.23 0.33
CA GLN A 108 -0.91 6.23 0.23
C GLN A 108 -1.48 4.85 -0.09
N PHE A 109 -0.69 3.95 -0.69
CA PHE A 109 -1.11 2.57 -0.88
C PHE A 109 -1.38 1.90 0.49
N ILE A 110 -0.42 2.02 1.41
CA ILE A 110 -0.52 1.46 2.77
C ILE A 110 -1.66 2.13 3.56
N LEU A 111 -1.76 3.46 3.49
CA LEU A 111 -2.82 4.21 4.17
C LEU A 111 -4.21 3.85 3.63
N SER A 112 -4.36 3.68 2.32
CA SER A 112 -5.62 3.28 1.69
C SER A 112 -6.06 1.90 2.15
N LEU A 113 -5.15 0.92 2.16
CA LEU A 113 -5.43 -0.42 2.68
C LEU A 113 -5.78 -0.39 4.17
N ARG A 114 -5.12 0.46 4.98
CA ARG A 114 -5.43 0.61 6.40
C ARG A 114 -6.82 1.23 6.63
N SER A 115 -7.22 2.19 5.80
CA SER A 115 -8.51 2.90 5.92
C SER A 115 -9.75 2.02 5.69
N CYS A 116 -9.56 0.85 5.09
CA CYS A 116 -10.59 -0.15 4.83
C CYS A 116 -10.28 -1.50 5.49
N ASP A 117 -9.33 -1.55 6.43
CA ASP A 117 -8.97 -2.77 7.18
C ASP A 117 -8.35 -3.89 6.31
N ALA A 118 -8.01 -3.60 5.06
CA ALA A 118 -7.36 -4.54 4.14
C ALA A 118 -5.88 -4.79 4.50
N LEU A 119 -5.21 -3.82 5.11
CA LEU A 119 -3.78 -3.91 5.39
C LEU A 119 -3.43 -5.13 6.26
N ARG A 120 -4.21 -5.40 7.31
CA ARG A 120 -4.01 -6.56 8.20
C ARG A 120 -4.16 -7.91 7.50
N VAL A 121 -4.86 -7.97 6.36
CA VAL A 121 -5.05 -9.19 5.59
C VAL A 121 -3.95 -9.36 4.56
N VAL A 122 -3.62 -8.28 3.85
CA VAL A 122 -2.71 -8.32 2.69
C VAL A 122 -1.24 -8.24 3.12
N LEU A 123 -0.94 -7.33 4.04
CA LEU A 123 0.41 -7.03 4.55
C LEU A 123 0.40 -7.00 6.10
N PRO A 124 0.06 -8.12 6.76
CA PRO A 124 0.02 -8.20 8.22
C PRO A 124 1.33 -7.76 8.89
N GLU A 125 2.47 -8.02 8.25
CA GLU A 125 3.80 -7.64 8.76
C GLU A 125 3.94 -6.12 8.89
N ILE A 126 3.44 -5.35 7.92
CA ILE A 126 3.44 -3.88 7.97
C ILE A 126 2.36 -3.38 8.91
N ASN A 127 1.18 -4.03 8.94
CA ASN A 127 0.10 -3.65 9.85
C ASN A 127 0.56 -3.68 11.32
N SER A 128 1.38 -4.66 11.69
CA SER A 128 1.88 -4.85 13.06
C SER A 128 2.89 -3.79 13.52
N LEU A 129 3.39 -2.91 12.64
CA LEU A 129 4.24 -1.78 13.05
C LEU A 129 3.44 -0.65 13.69
N PHE A 130 2.17 -0.49 13.29
CA PHE A 130 1.33 0.58 13.82
C PHE A 130 0.96 0.28 15.27
N GLY A 131 1.19 1.25 16.15
CA GLY A 131 1.03 1.13 17.60
C GLY A 131 2.31 0.73 18.33
N VAL A 132 3.39 0.37 17.61
CA VAL A 132 4.69 0.04 18.22
C VAL A 132 5.48 1.35 18.43
N PRO A 133 5.82 1.73 19.68
CA PRO A 133 6.46 3.00 19.98
C PRO A 133 7.98 2.96 19.74
N ASN A 134 8.48 3.93 18.99
CA ASN A 134 9.89 4.27 18.78
C ASN A 134 10.39 5.25 19.85
N PRO A 135 11.72 5.34 20.07
CA PRO A 135 12.32 6.30 21.00
C PRO A 135 12.07 7.76 20.57
N HIS A 136 11.38 8.53 21.42
CA HIS A 136 11.03 9.93 21.15
C HIS A 136 12.24 10.84 20.82
N GLN A 137 13.43 10.53 21.35
CA GLN A 137 14.65 11.30 21.10
C GLN A 137 15.02 11.37 19.61
N TYR A 138 14.70 10.33 18.83
CA TYR A 138 15.02 10.23 17.41
C TYR A 138 13.75 10.25 16.53
N HIS A 139 12.61 9.89 17.10
CA HIS A 139 11.34 9.72 16.39
C HIS A 139 10.23 10.51 17.10
N GLN A 140 9.99 11.75 16.66
CA GLN A 140 8.95 12.60 17.22
C GLN A 140 7.55 12.06 16.95
N GLU A 141 7.38 11.30 15.86
CA GLU A 141 6.16 10.61 15.48
C GLU A 141 5.77 9.50 16.46
N ILE A 142 6.74 8.96 17.20
CA ILE A 142 6.64 7.83 18.13
C ILE A 142 6.17 6.51 17.46
N ASP A 143 5.23 6.50 16.54
CA ASP A 143 4.70 5.27 15.94
C ASP A 143 5.62 4.71 14.85
N THR A 144 6.00 3.44 14.97
CA THR A 144 6.89 2.76 14.00
C THR A 144 6.26 2.60 12.62
N GLY A 145 4.95 2.40 12.54
CA GLY A 145 4.22 2.37 11.28
C GLY A 145 4.27 3.73 10.58
N ILE A 146 4.06 4.82 11.32
CA ILE A 146 4.20 6.20 10.80
C ILE A 146 5.65 6.44 10.34
N HIS A 147 6.64 6.05 11.14
CA HIS A 147 8.05 6.17 10.78
C HIS A 147 8.37 5.48 9.44
N SER A 148 7.88 4.25 9.27
CA SER A 148 8.10 3.47 8.04
C SER A 148 7.46 4.14 6.81
N LEU A 149 6.30 4.79 6.97
CA LEU A 149 5.68 5.57 5.90
C LEU A 149 6.47 6.85 5.58
N MET A 150 7.04 7.52 6.59
CA MET A 150 7.91 8.68 6.40
C MET A 150 9.18 8.30 5.64
N ALA A 151 9.81 7.18 6.01
CA ALA A 151 10.98 6.65 5.32
C ALA A 151 10.67 6.30 3.85
N LEU A 152 9.53 5.64 3.60
CA LEU A 152 9.06 5.36 2.25
C LEU A 152 8.87 6.65 1.43
N ARG A 153 8.19 7.65 2.00
CA ARG A 153 7.98 8.93 1.33
C ARG A 153 9.31 9.61 1.00
N ALA A 154 10.21 9.72 1.96
CA ALA A 154 11.53 10.32 1.75
C ALA A 154 12.32 9.56 0.67
N SER A 155 12.29 8.22 0.67
CA SER A 155 12.93 7.41 -0.36
C SER A 155 12.36 7.66 -1.75
N SER A 156 11.07 7.98 -1.86
CA SER A 156 10.41 8.28 -3.13
C SER A 156 10.82 9.62 -3.72
N GLU A 157 11.22 10.57 -2.88
CA GLU A 157 11.76 11.87 -3.29
C GLU A 157 13.23 11.77 -3.72
N LEU A 158 13.95 10.73 -3.27
CA LEU A 158 15.38 10.52 -3.52
C LEU A 158 15.69 9.50 -4.62
N SER A 159 14.76 8.58 -4.92
CA SER A 159 14.96 7.51 -5.89
C SER A 159 13.66 7.14 -6.58
N GLU A 160 13.72 6.86 -7.88
CA GLU A 160 12.60 6.28 -8.65
C GLU A 160 12.58 4.75 -8.58
N GLU A 161 13.63 4.12 -8.03
CA GLU A 161 13.77 2.67 -8.02
C GLU A 161 12.83 2.03 -6.99
N PRO A 162 11.84 1.21 -7.41
CA PRO A 162 10.89 0.57 -6.51
C PRO A 162 11.57 -0.37 -5.51
N LEU A 163 12.72 -0.95 -5.88
CA LEU A 163 13.53 -1.80 -5.04
C LEU A 163 14.11 -1.06 -3.82
N VAL A 164 14.54 0.20 -3.99
CA VAL A 164 15.00 1.07 -2.89
C VAL A 164 13.83 1.44 -1.98
N ARG A 165 12.70 1.83 -2.57
CA ARG A 165 11.49 2.24 -1.84
C ARG A 165 10.90 1.07 -1.02
N PHE A 166 10.93 -0.14 -1.57
CA PHE A 166 10.57 -1.35 -0.84
C PHE A 166 11.47 -1.55 0.37
N ALA A 167 12.79 -1.52 0.19
CA ALA A 167 13.76 -1.71 1.28
C ALA A 167 13.59 -0.66 2.39
N ALA A 168 13.34 0.60 2.02
CA ALA A 168 13.06 1.68 2.97
C ALA A 168 11.78 1.43 3.80
N LEU A 169 10.70 0.98 3.16
CA LEU A 169 9.44 0.70 3.85
C LEU A 169 9.56 -0.45 4.86
N VAL A 170 10.38 -1.47 4.57
CA VAL A 170 10.45 -2.69 5.37
C VAL A 170 11.65 -2.76 6.32
N HIS A 171 12.51 -1.74 6.34
CA HIS A 171 13.78 -1.76 7.09
C HIS A 171 13.59 -2.06 8.59
N ASP A 172 12.49 -1.58 9.15
CA ASP A 172 12.17 -1.62 10.58
C ASP A 172 11.18 -2.74 10.96
N LEU A 173 10.89 -3.68 10.05
CA LEU A 173 9.87 -4.72 10.30
C LEU A 173 10.08 -5.51 11.60
N GLY A 174 11.33 -5.70 12.02
CA GLY A 174 11.67 -6.41 13.25
C GLY A 174 11.10 -5.79 14.53
N LYS A 175 10.84 -4.47 14.54
CA LYS A 175 10.27 -3.78 15.72
C LYS A 175 8.91 -4.34 16.11
N ALA A 176 8.12 -4.79 15.13
CA ALA A 176 6.83 -5.44 15.37
C ALA A 176 6.92 -6.74 16.19
N SER A 177 8.09 -7.38 16.26
CA SER A 177 8.32 -8.59 17.06
C SER A 177 8.96 -8.32 18.42
N THR A 178 9.24 -7.05 18.75
CA THR A 178 9.83 -6.71 20.04
C THR A 178 8.79 -6.91 21.16
N PRO A 179 9.11 -7.65 22.24
CA PRO A 179 8.24 -7.75 23.39
C PRO A 179 7.93 -6.38 24.02
N ILE A 180 6.71 -6.20 24.53
CA ILE A 180 6.24 -4.91 25.08
C ILE A 180 7.14 -4.41 26.21
N GLN A 181 7.68 -5.31 27.05
CA GLN A 181 8.58 -4.94 28.14
C GLN A 181 9.92 -4.33 27.68
N ASP A 182 10.29 -4.54 26.42
CA ASP A 182 11.54 -4.06 25.82
C ASP A 182 11.32 -2.82 24.94
N TRP A 183 10.07 -2.33 24.85
CA TRP A 183 9.76 -1.07 24.18
C TRP A 183 10.28 0.13 24.98
N PRO A 184 10.72 1.21 24.31
CA PRO A 184 10.85 1.41 22.85
C PRO A 184 12.27 1.10 22.33
N LYS A 185 13.08 0.30 23.04
CA LYS A 185 14.51 0.15 22.70
C LYS A 185 14.76 -0.78 21.52
N HIS A 186 13.90 -1.78 21.33
CA HIS A 186 13.93 -2.70 20.18
C HIS A 186 15.30 -3.37 19.95
N HIS A 187 15.93 -3.87 21.01
CA HIS A 187 17.24 -4.52 20.88
C HIS A 187 17.16 -5.76 19.95
N GLY A 188 18.06 -5.84 18.97
CA GLY A 188 18.17 -6.97 18.05
C GLY A 188 17.10 -7.02 16.96
N HIS A 189 16.29 -5.97 16.80
CA HIS A 189 15.25 -5.93 15.76
C HIS A 189 15.82 -6.00 14.34
N GLU A 190 17.10 -5.64 14.13
CA GLU A 190 17.72 -5.69 12.81
C GLU A 190 17.78 -7.13 12.28
N GLU A 191 18.15 -8.09 13.14
CA GLU A 191 18.27 -9.50 12.76
C GLU A 191 16.92 -10.20 12.72
N GLU A 192 16.02 -9.92 13.68
CA GLU A 192 14.65 -10.45 13.64
C GLU A 192 13.87 -9.93 12.43
N GLY A 193 14.09 -8.67 12.04
CA GLY A 193 13.52 -8.08 10.84
C GLY A 193 13.85 -8.88 9.57
N THR A 194 15.05 -9.46 9.48
CA THR A 194 15.42 -10.27 8.31
C THR A 194 14.56 -11.51 8.14
N LYS A 195 14.15 -12.15 9.23
CA LYS A 195 13.27 -13.33 9.18
C LYS A 195 11.88 -12.94 8.67
N LEU A 196 11.35 -11.82 9.15
CA LEU A 196 10.05 -11.28 8.71
C LEU A 196 10.08 -10.88 7.23
N ILE A 197 11.14 -10.18 6.80
CA ILE A 197 11.31 -9.78 5.39
C ILE A 197 11.37 -11.02 4.49
N ARG A 198 12.15 -12.04 4.86
CA ARG A 198 12.23 -13.29 4.09
C ARG A 198 10.88 -14.01 4.00
N ALA A 199 10.15 -14.08 5.11
CA ALA A 199 8.81 -14.69 5.16
C ALA A 199 7.81 -13.91 4.28
N LEU A 200 7.79 -12.59 4.37
CA LEU A 200 6.97 -11.70 3.53
C LEU A 200 7.28 -11.90 2.05
N CYS A 201 8.56 -11.87 1.67
CA CYS A 201 8.97 -12.06 0.28
C CYS A 201 8.60 -13.45 -0.25
N ALA A 202 8.76 -14.50 0.56
CA ALA A 202 8.36 -15.85 0.19
C ALA A 202 6.84 -15.97 0.01
N ARG A 203 6.06 -15.40 0.95
CA ARG A 203 4.59 -15.43 0.94
C ARG A 203 4.00 -14.72 -0.27
N LEU A 204 4.56 -13.56 -0.63
CA LEU A 204 4.08 -12.73 -1.75
C LEU A 204 4.81 -12.97 -3.07
N ARG A 205 5.72 -13.95 -3.13
CA ARG A 205 6.54 -14.26 -4.31
C ARG A 205 7.30 -13.04 -4.85
N ILE A 206 7.79 -12.22 -3.91
CA ILE A 206 8.58 -11.03 -4.22
C ILE A 206 9.94 -11.47 -4.80
N PRO A 207 10.42 -10.84 -5.88
CA PRO A 207 11.72 -11.14 -6.48
C PRO A 207 12.89 -11.09 -5.49
N ASN A 208 13.92 -11.90 -5.77
CA ASN A 208 15.05 -12.11 -4.87
C ASN A 208 15.88 -10.85 -4.64
N ASP A 209 16.05 -10.01 -5.65
CA ASP A 209 16.74 -8.72 -5.58
C ASP A 209 16.10 -7.78 -4.55
N TYR A 210 14.76 -7.67 -4.53
CA TYR A 210 14.04 -6.90 -3.51
C TYR A 210 14.29 -7.44 -2.10
N ARG A 211 14.19 -8.77 -1.94
CA ARG A 211 14.44 -9.44 -0.66
C ARG A 211 15.86 -9.18 -0.17
N ASP A 212 16.84 -9.37 -1.04
CA ASP A 212 18.26 -9.35 -0.67
C ASP A 212 18.72 -7.92 -0.36
N LEU A 213 18.24 -6.91 -1.08
CA LEU A 213 18.46 -5.52 -0.68
C LEU A 213 17.77 -5.22 0.66
N ALA A 214 16.49 -5.56 0.82
CA ALA A 214 15.75 -5.26 2.04
C ALA A 214 16.38 -5.89 3.29
N VAL A 215 16.84 -7.15 3.19
CA VAL A 215 17.58 -7.81 4.28
C VAL A 215 18.90 -7.10 4.58
N THR A 216 19.62 -6.66 3.55
CA THR A 216 20.88 -5.92 3.72
C THR A 216 20.65 -4.59 4.42
N VAL A 217 19.66 -3.82 3.99
CA VAL A 217 19.28 -2.54 4.59
C VAL A 217 18.82 -2.75 6.03
N ALA A 218 17.94 -3.71 6.31
CA ALA A 218 17.47 -3.99 7.67
C ALA A 218 18.62 -4.31 8.63
N ARG A 219 19.64 -5.08 8.20
CA ARG A 219 20.83 -5.36 9.03
C ARG A 219 21.77 -4.18 9.22
N ALA A 220 21.89 -3.31 8.21
CA ALA A 220 22.92 -2.28 8.17
C ALA A 220 22.43 -0.90 8.61
N HIS A 221 21.11 -0.65 8.68
CA HIS A 221 20.59 0.71 8.82
C HIS A 221 21.08 1.43 10.10
N LEU A 222 21.19 0.75 11.25
CA LEU A 222 21.76 1.35 12.47
C LEU A 222 23.27 1.58 12.40
N ASN A 223 24.00 0.84 11.56
CA ASN A 223 25.45 0.98 11.42
C ASN A 223 25.83 2.20 10.56
N ILE A 224 24.97 2.61 9.62
CA ILE A 224 25.20 3.77 8.76
C ILE A 224 25.00 5.09 9.54
N HIS A 225 24.26 5.06 10.65
CA HIS A 225 24.06 6.20 11.54
C HIS A 225 25.16 6.37 12.60
N ARG A 226 26.12 5.43 12.69
CA ARG A 226 27.28 5.49 13.60
C ARG A 226 28.48 6.10 12.90
#